data_AF-A0A957QHW6-F1
#
_entry.id   AF-A0A957QHW6-F1
#
_cell.length_a   1.000
_cell.length_b   1.000
_cell.length_c   1.000
_cell.angle_alpha   90.00
_cell.angle_beta   90.00
_cell.angle_gamma   90.00
#
_symmetry.space_group_name_H-M   'P 1'
#
loop_
_entity.id
_entity.type
_entity.pdbx_description
1 polymer ?
#
loop_
_entity_poly.entity_id
_entity_poly.type
_entity_poly.pdbx_seq_one_letter_code
_entity_poly.pdbx_strand_id
1 'polypeptide(L)' 'FQNTLNSHMGSAFSVEPVLTQSAWFRPHNRSDDFPNLYFVGAGTHPGAGLPGVLSSSKIAEDLIVGATVSP' A
#
# COMPACT_ATOMS: atom_id res chain seq x y z
N PHE A 1 16.09 -7.00 -6.64
CA PHE A 1 14.93 -6.12 -6.41
C PHE A 1 15.06 -4.80 -7.15
N GLN A 2 16.10 -3.98 -6.90
CA GLN A 2 16.22 -2.65 -7.51
C GLN A 2 16.11 -2.65 -9.03
N ASN A 3 16.93 -3.44 -9.73
CA ASN A 3 17.02 -3.41 -11.19
C ASN A 3 15.96 -4.26 -11.92
N THR A 4 15.21 -5.10 -11.19
CA THR A 4 14.25 -6.05 -11.77
C THR A 4 12.81 -5.68 -11.44
N LEU A 5 12.59 -5.09 -10.27
CA LEU A 5 11.26 -4.80 -9.70
C LEU A 5 11.11 -3.31 -9.34
N ASN A 6 12.03 -2.46 -9.80
CA ASN A 6 12.03 -1.01 -9.55
C ASN A 6 11.90 -0.64 -8.06
N SER A 7 12.45 -1.46 -7.17
CA SER A 7 12.39 -1.21 -5.73
C SER A 7 13.46 -0.22 -5.32
N HIS A 8 13.08 0.90 -4.71
CA HIS A 8 14.01 1.88 -4.17
C HIS A 8 15.03 1.20 -3.22
N MET A 9 16.33 1.46 -3.43
CA MET A 9 17.44 0.83 -2.70
C MET A 9 17.46 -0.71 -2.71
N GLY A 10 16.68 -1.34 -3.59
CA GLY A 10 16.53 -2.79 -3.62
C GLY A 10 15.75 -3.39 -2.45
N SER A 11 14.93 -2.59 -1.75
CA SER A 11 14.12 -3.10 -0.64
C SER A 11 13.03 -4.06 -1.10
N ALA A 12 13.04 -5.30 -0.58
CA ALA A 12 12.01 -6.29 -0.85
C ALA A 12 10.69 -6.01 -0.10
N PHE A 13 10.75 -5.25 1.01
CA PHE A 13 9.64 -5.04 1.94
C PHE A 13 9.30 -3.54 2.15
N SER A 14 9.81 -2.69 1.25
CA SER A 14 9.66 -1.24 1.28
C SER A 14 10.31 -0.61 2.53
N VAL A 15 9.55 0.10 3.38
CA VAL A 15 10.08 0.79 4.56
C VAL A 15 10.57 -0.19 5.63
N GLU A 16 11.56 0.26 6.40
CA GLU A 16 12.16 -0.49 7.50
C GLU A 16 11.10 -0.81 8.57
N PRO A 17 11.12 -2.02 9.18
CA PRO A 17 10.13 -2.42 10.18
C PRO A 17 10.43 -1.81 11.57
N VAL A 18 10.64 -0.50 11.65
CA VAL A 18 10.66 0.23 12.93
C VAL A 18 9.24 0.63 13.30
N LEU A 19 8.95 0.69 14.61
CA LEU A 19 7.57 0.91 15.12
C LEU A 19 6.89 2.13 14.48
N THR A 20 7.62 3.24 14.34
CA THR A 20 7.12 4.51 13.79
C THR A 20 6.92 4.51 12.28
N GLN A 21 7.40 3.49 11.56
CA GLN A 21 7.24 3.32 10.11
C GLN A 21 6.41 2.07 9.78
N SER A 22 5.81 1.44 10.79
CA SER A 22 5.09 0.18 10.66
C SER A 22 3.57 0.37 10.60
N ALA A 23 2.88 -0.64 10.09
CA ALA A 23 1.43 -0.79 10.14
C ALA A 23 0.63 0.48 9.80
N TRP A 24 0.12 1.18 10.81
CA TRP A 24 -0.69 2.40 10.66
C TRP A 24 0.08 3.56 10.03
N PHE A 25 1.38 3.68 10.31
CA PHE A 25 2.19 4.79 9.82
C PHE A 25 2.67 4.60 8.36
N ARG A 26 2.26 3.52 7.72
CA ARG A 26 2.48 3.32 6.29
C ARG A 26 1.51 4.16 5.48
N PRO A 27 1.87 4.56 4.25
CA PRO A 27 0.93 5.20 3.33
C PRO A 27 -0.39 4.43 3.25
N HIS A 28 -1.50 5.16 3.29
CA HIS A 28 -2.84 4.59 3.16
C HIS A 28 -3.14 4.18 1.72
N ASN A 29 -4.13 3.31 1.54
CA ASN A 29 -4.51 2.79 0.23
C ASN A 29 -5.17 3.81 -0.69
N ARG A 30 -5.63 4.96 -0.18
CA ARG A 30 -6.16 6.08 -0.95
C ARG A 30 -5.28 7.30 -0.72
N SER A 31 -5.00 8.03 -1.79
CA SER A 31 -4.30 9.31 -1.70
C SER A 31 -5.16 10.36 -1.01
N ASP A 32 -4.58 11.09 -0.08
CA ASP A 32 -5.21 12.26 0.55
C ASP A 32 -5.19 13.48 -0.39
N ASP A 33 -4.15 13.58 -1.23
CA ASP A 33 -3.93 14.72 -2.12
C ASP A 33 -4.65 14.63 -3.48
N PHE A 34 -4.81 13.42 -4.04
CA PHE A 34 -5.31 13.21 -5.40
C PHE A 34 -6.55 12.32 -5.45
N PRO A 35 -7.66 12.78 -6.06
CA PRO A 35 -8.84 11.94 -6.23
C PRO A 35 -8.54 10.79 -7.19
N ASN A 36 -9.14 9.62 -6.92
CA ASN A 36 -9.01 8.40 -7.72
C ASN A 36 -7.58 7.85 -7.83
N LEU A 37 -6.68 8.24 -6.92
CA LEU A 37 -5.36 7.64 -6.79
C LEU A 37 -5.31 6.70 -5.59
N TYR A 38 -4.89 5.46 -5.84
CA TYR A 38 -4.84 4.40 -4.85
C TYR A 38 -3.49 3.70 -4.86
N PHE A 39 -3.06 3.22 -3.70
CA PHE A 39 -1.79 2.54 -3.50
C PHE A 39 -2.01 1.12 -2.99
N VAL A 40 -1.14 0.20 -3.42
CA VAL A 40 -1.12 -1.20 -3.00
C VAL A 40 0.33 -1.70 -2.93
N GLY A 41 0.54 -2.83 -2.25
CA GLY A 41 1.83 -3.50 -2.19
C GLY A 41 2.54 -3.34 -0.86
N ALA A 42 3.81 -3.78 -0.83
CA ALA A 42 4.55 -3.96 0.42
C ALA A 42 4.92 -2.65 1.14
N GLY A 43 4.75 -1.50 0.48
CA GLY A 43 4.92 -0.17 1.07
C GLY A 43 3.67 0.38 1.75
N THR A 44 2.50 -0.06 1.29
CA THR A 44 1.20 0.46 1.71
C THR A 44 0.67 -0.30 2.92
N HIS A 45 -0.18 0.33 3.71
CA HIS A 45 -0.99 -0.35 4.70
C HIS A 45 -1.69 -1.60 4.08
N PRO A 46 -1.72 -2.76 4.77
CA PRO A 46 -1.22 -3.04 6.13
C PRO A 46 0.28 -3.35 6.24
N GLY A 47 0.97 -3.58 5.13
CA GLY A 47 2.43 -3.69 5.09
C GLY A 47 2.95 -4.86 4.25
N ALA A 48 4.19 -5.24 4.55
CA ALA A 48 4.98 -6.13 3.72
C ALA A 48 4.65 -7.64 3.94
N GLY A 49 5.11 -8.48 3.02
CA GLY A 49 4.83 -9.94 3.01
C GLY A 49 3.55 -10.29 2.23
N LEU A 50 3.46 -11.54 1.75
CA LEU A 50 2.37 -11.96 0.85
C LEU A 50 0.97 -11.68 1.41
N PRO A 51 0.66 -11.99 2.70
CA PRO A 51 -0.65 -11.66 3.26
C PRO A 51 -0.92 -10.15 3.30
N GLY A 52 0.07 -9.34 3.69
CA GLY A 52 -0.09 -7.89 3.80
C GLY A 52 -0.29 -7.23 2.43
N VAL A 53 0.49 -7.65 1.44
CA VAL A 53 0.36 -7.20 0.05
C VAL A 53 -1.02 -7.54 -0.52
N LEU A 54 -1.49 -8.78 -0.36
CA LEU A 54 -2.80 -9.18 -0.88
C LEU A 54 -3.95 -8.45 -0.16
N SER A 55 -3.85 -8.26 1.15
CA SER A 55 -4.83 -7.48 1.91
C SER A 55 -4.85 -6.00 1.48
N SER A 56 -3.70 -5.41 1.14
CA SER A 56 -3.65 -4.03 0.62
C SER A 56 -4.45 -3.89 -0.69
N SER A 57 -4.39 -4.91 -1.57
CA SER A 57 -5.17 -4.92 -2.82
C SER A 57 -6.67 -5.00 -2.58
N LYS A 58 -7.10 -5.82 -1.61
CA LYS A 58 -8.51 -5.93 -1.22
C LYS A 58 -9.05 -4.62 -0.65
N ILE A 59 -8.28 -3.96 0.22
CA ILE A 59 -8.66 -2.66 0.77
C ILE A 59 -8.80 -1.61 -0.35
N ALA A 60 -7.87 -1.58 -1.30
CA ALA A 60 -7.97 -0.66 -2.44
C ALA A 60 -9.19 -0.96 -3.33
N GLU A 61 -9.48 -2.23 -3.60
CA GLU A 61 -10.70 -2.66 -4.31
C GLU A 61 -11.95 -2.15 -3.59
N ASP A 62 -12.09 -2.41 -2.29
CA ASP A 62 -13.25 -1.99 -1.50
C ASP A 62 -13.41 -0.47 -1.53
N LEU A 63 -12.33 0.29 -1.48
CA LEU A 63 -12.35 1.75 -1.56
C LEU A 63 -12.73 2.27 -2.96
N ILE A 64 -12.39 1.54 -4.03
CA ILE A 64 -12.75 1.89 -5.41
C ILE A 64 -14.23 1.56 -5.63
N VAL A 65 -14.65 0.33 -5.33
CA VAL A 65 -16.03 -0.13 -5.52
C VAL A 65 -16.98 0.63 -4.59
N GLY A 66 -16.62 0.79 -3.32
CA GLY A 66 -17.38 1.59 -2.36
C GLY A 66 -17.48 3.06 -2.73
N ALA A 67 -16.46 3.64 -3.39
CA ALA A 67 -16.56 5.01 -3.92
C ALA A 67 -17.50 5.11 -5.12
N THR A 68 -17.60 4.07 -5.97
CA THR A 68 -18.55 4.03 -7.10
C THR A 68 -20.00 3.78 -6.69
N VAL A 69 -20.23 3.27 -5.47
CA VAL A 69 -21.56 3.09 -4.87
C VAL A 69 -21.77 4.13 -3.76
N SER A 70 -21.71 5.41 -4.13
CA SER A 70 -22.36 6.46 -3.35
C SER A 70 -23.72 6.77 -4.01
N PRO A 71 -24.84 6.76 -3.28
CA PRO A 71 -26.13 7.22 -3.80
C PRO A 71 -26.12 8.70 -4.18
#